data_AF-A0A382GKG4-F1
#
_entry.id   AF-A0A382GKG4-F1
#
_cell.length_a   1.000
_cell.length_b   1.000
_cell.length_c   1.000
_cell.angle_alpha   90.00
_cell.angle_beta   90.00
_cell.angle_gamma   90.00
#
_symmetry.space_group_name_H-M   'P 1'
#
loop_
_entity.id
_entity.type
_entity.pdbx_description
1 polymer ?
#
loop_
_entity_poly.entity_id
_entity_poly.type
_entity_poly.pdbx_seq_one_letter_code
_entity_poly.pdbx_strand_id
1 'polypeptide(L)' 'MKSKFYSYVISVLLLLPTATTLAQNEESLMTYDLATSAMDAAEAYAREQGWNVTILITDQNNNPVMLRRIDGA' A
#
# COMPACT_ATOMS: atom_id res chain seq x y z
N MET A 1 -38.65 -14.35 -24.15
CA MET A 1 -38.50 -13.81 -22.78
C MET A 1 -37.10 -13.99 -22.18
N LYS A 2 -36.31 -15.02 -22.55
CA LYS A 2 -34.98 -15.26 -21.97
C LYS A 2 -33.94 -14.17 -22.25
N SER A 3 -33.94 -13.52 -23.43
CA SER A 3 -32.91 -12.50 -23.78
C SER A 3 -32.99 -11.23 -22.93
N LYS A 4 -34.20 -10.76 -22.60
CA LYS A 4 -34.39 -9.57 -21.75
C LYS A 4 -33.87 -9.83 -20.32
N PHE A 5 -34.09 -11.04 -19.81
CA PHE A 5 -33.55 -11.46 -18.50
C PHE A 5 -32.02 -11.44 -18.48
N TYR A 6 -31.36 -11.98 -19.51
CA TYR A 6 -29.90 -11.90 -19.63
C TYR A 6 -29.39 -10.46 -19.73
N SER A 7 -30.08 -9.58 -20.47
CA SER A 7 -29.73 -8.15 -20.52
C SER A 7 -29.80 -7.48 -19.14
N TYR A 8 -30.85 -7.75 -18.34
CA TYR A 8 -30.93 -7.18 -16.99
C TYR A 8 -29.84 -7.71 -16.06
N VAL A 9 -29.54 -9.01 -16.13
CA VAL A 9 -28.49 -9.64 -15.31
C VAL A 9 -27.11 -9.06 -15.65
N ILE A 10 -26.81 -8.87 -16.94
CA ILE A 10 -25.55 -8.27 -17.40
C ILE A 10 -25.45 -6.80 -16.96
N SER A 11 -26.53 -6.03 -17.08
CA SER A 11 -26.55 -4.63 -16.62
C SER A 11 -26.36 -4.48 -15.12
N VAL A 12 -26.92 -5.38 -14.30
CA VAL A 12 -26.69 -5.39 -12.84
C VAL A 12 -25.26 -5.79 -12.51
N LEU A 13 -24.70 -6.78 -13.21
CA LEU A 13 -23.33 -7.24 -12.98
C LEU A 13 -22.28 -6.16 -13.29
N LEU A 14 -22.54 -5.31 -14.30
CA LEU A 14 -21.68 -4.19 -14.70
C LEU A 14 -21.69 -3.02 -13.70
N LEU A 15 -22.66 -2.93 -12.80
CA LEU A 15 -22.77 -1.87 -11.78
C LEU A 15 -22.06 -2.20 -10.46
N LEU A 16 -21.58 -3.44 -10.29
CA LEU A 16 -20.92 -3.89 -9.05
C LEU A 16 -19.47 -3.40 -8.83
N PRO A 17 -18.65 -2.98 -9.81
CA PRO A 17 -17.23 -2.74 -9.54
C PRO A 17 -16.91 -1.35 -8.95
N THR A 18 -17.89 -0.50 -8.62
CA THR A 18 -17.59 0.85 -8.09
C THR A 18 -17.19 0.89 -6.60
N ALA A 19 -17.16 -0.25 -5.91
CA ALA A 19 -16.87 -0.31 -4.47
C ALA A 19 -15.36 -0.28 -4.12
N THR A 20 -14.46 -0.42 -5.10
CA THR A 20 -13.01 -0.52 -4.84
C THR A 20 -12.33 0.82 -4.54
N THR A 21 -12.98 1.95 -4.82
CA THR A 21 -12.38 3.29 -4.62
C THR A 21 -12.45 3.80 -3.18
N LEU A 22 -13.21 3.17 -2.29
CA LEU A 22 -13.38 3.65 -0.91
C LEU A 22 -12.24 3.24 0.03
N ALA A 23 -11.48 2.19 -0.29
CA ALA A 23 -10.38 1.72 0.56
C ALA A 23 -9.14 2.65 0.58
N GLN A 24 -9.01 3.56 -0.40
CA GLN A 24 -7.86 4.46 -0.50
C GLN A 24 -7.97 5.73 0.37
N ASN A 25 -9.13 5.98 1.00
CA ASN A 25 -9.36 7.20 1.79
C ASN A 25 -9.32 6.95 3.31
N GLU A 26 -8.83 5.79 3.74
CA GLU A 26 -8.58 5.52 5.15
C GLU A 26 -7.24 6.14 5.57
N GLU A 27 -7.21 6.73 6.77
CA GLU A 27 -5.98 7.28 7.33
C GLU A 27 -4.92 6.19 7.48
N SER A 28 -3.65 6.54 7.21
CA SER A 28 -2.54 5.61 7.38
C SER A 28 -2.42 5.16 8.83
N LEU A 29 -2.40 3.84 9.05
CA LEU A 29 -2.04 3.27 10.34
C LEU A 29 -0.52 3.35 10.60
N MET A 30 0.26 3.50 9.53
CA MET A 30 1.69 3.75 9.58
C MET A 30 1.93 5.26 9.74
N THR A 31 1.90 5.73 10.98
CA THR A 31 2.18 7.14 11.28
C THR A 31 3.64 7.49 10.99
N TYR A 32 3.93 8.78 10.82
CA TYR A 32 5.29 9.24 10.55
C TYR A 32 6.27 8.86 11.69
N ASP A 33 5.85 8.98 12.95
CA ASP A 33 6.69 8.63 14.11
C ASP A 33 6.98 7.11 14.18
N LEU A 34 5.99 6.28 13.82
CA LEU A 34 6.17 4.84 13.74
C LEU A 34 7.12 4.47 12.59
N ALA A 35 6.93 5.09 11.41
CA ALA A 35 7.82 4.89 10.27
C ALA A 35 9.25 5.33 10.58
N THR A 36 9.43 6.44 11.31
CA THR A 36 10.76 6.90 11.78
C THR A 36 11.42 5.87 12.68
N SER A 37 10.69 5.37 13.68
CA SER A 37 11.21 4.35 14.60
C SER A 37 11.59 3.06 13.87
N ALA A 38 10.75 2.61 12.93
CA ALA A 38 11.03 1.43 12.10
C ALA A 38 12.24 1.65 11.18
N MET A 39 12.35 2.83 10.57
CA MET A 39 13.47 3.19 9.69
C MET A 39 14.79 3.20 10.46
N ASP A 40 14.83 3.80 11.64
CA ASP A 40 16.04 3.90 12.44
C ASP A 40 16.51 2.53 12.93
N ALA A 41 15.58 1.65 13.33
CA ALA A 41 15.91 0.26 13.67
C ALA A 41 16.43 -0.53 12.46
N ALA A 42 15.80 -0.40 11.30
CA ALA A 42 16.20 -1.10 10.08
C ALA A 42 17.56 -0.62 9.56
N GLU A 43 17.82 0.69 9.57
CA GLU A 43 19.11 1.24 9.19
C GLU A 43 20.21 0.84 10.15
N ALA A 44 19.98 0.91 11.47
CA ALA A 44 20.96 0.50 12.47
C ALA A 44 21.40 -0.95 12.24
N TYR A 45 20.43 -1.85 12.05
CA TYR A 45 20.72 -3.25 11.75
C TYR A 45 21.47 -3.41 10.42
N ALA A 46 21.02 -2.75 9.34
CA ALA A 46 21.70 -2.81 8.05
C ALA A 46 23.16 -2.35 8.14
N ARG A 47 23.45 -1.29 8.93
CA ARG A 47 24.82 -0.81 9.17
C ARG A 47 25.65 -1.82 9.95
N GLU A 48 25.09 -2.46 10.98
CA GLU A 48 25.77 -3.55 11.70
C GLU A 48 26.12 -4.73 10.80
N GLN A 49 25.26 -5.05 9.83
CA GLN A 49 25.52 -6.10 8.85
C GLN A 49 26.43 -5.66 7.69
N GLY A 50 26.78 -4.38 7.60
CA GLY A 50 27.53 -3.82 6.47
C GLY A 50 26.76 -3.87 5.14
N TRP A 51 25.44 -3.79 5.19
CA TRP A 51 24.58 -3.83 4.00
C TRP A 51 24.34 -2.43 3.44
N ASN A 52 24.48 -2.32 2.12
CA ASN A 52 24.09 -1.13 1.38
C ASN A 52 22.70 -1.37 0.78
N VAL A 53 21.67 -0.83 1.43
CA VAL A 53 20.27 -1.07 1.04
C VAL A 53 19.48 0.24 0.91
N THR A 54 18.42 0.17 0.11
CA THR A 54 17.35 1.17 0.13
C THR A 54 16.18 0.59 0.93
N ILE A 55 15.70 1.32 1.91
CA ILE A 55 14.61 0.93 2.81
C ILE A 55 13.40 1.79 2.48
N LEU A 56 12.29 1.15 2.15
CA LEU A 56 10.99 1.77 1.93
C LEU A 56 10.01 1.26 2.99
N ILE A 57 9.37 2.19 3.70
CA ILE A 57 8.27 1.92 4.61
C ILE A 57 6.98 2.37 3.94
N THR A 58 5.98 1.49 3.90
CA THR A 58 4.65 1.77 3.37
C THR A 58 3.59 1.63 4.45
N ASP A 59 2.44 2.26 4.22
CA ASP A 59 1.23 2.01 5.01
C ASP A 59 0.51 0.72 4.56
N GLN A 60 -0.64 0.45 5.19
CA GLN A 60 -1.49 -0.72 4.91
C GLN A 60 -2.06 -0.76 3.49
N ASN A 61 -2.05 0.39 2.79
CA ASN A 61 -2.59 0.57 1.45
C ASN A 61 -1.48 0.62 0.39
N ASN A 62 -0.24 0.25 0.76
CA ASN A 62 0.97 0.35 -0.06
C ASN A 62 1.36 1.79 -0.44
N ASN A 63 0.87 2.81 0.26
CA ASN A 63 1.33 4.17 0.04
C ASN A 63 2.71 4.34 0.69
N PRO A 64 3.71 4.92 -0.01
CA PRO A 64 5.00 5.25 0.59
C PRO A 64 4.84 6.24 1.74
N VAL A 65 5.41 5.91 2.91
CA VAL A 65 5.44 6.78 4.09
C VAL A 65 6.83 7.36 4.29
N MET A 66 7.87 6.52 4.17
CA MET A 66 9.26 6.94 4.32
C MET A 66 10.18 6.12 3.43
N LEU A 67 11.15 6.79 2.81
CA LEU A 67 12.20 6.16 2.00
C LEU A 67 13.56 6.66 2.49
N ARG A 68 14.49 5.74 2.75
CA ARG A 68 15.87 6.06 3.07
C ARG A 68 16.80 5.17 2.27
N ARG A 69 17.78 5.77 1.63
CA ARG A 69 18.85 5.07 0.92
C ARG A 69 20.11 5.16 1.76
N ILE A 70 20.69 4.01 2.11
CA ILE A 70 22.00 3.96 2.73
C ILE A 70 23.05 4.16 1.62
N ASP A 71 24.13 4.88 1.93
CA ASP A 71 25.20 5.13 0.97
C ASP A 71 25.76 3.82 0.39
N GLY A 72 25.94 3.81 -0.94
CA GLY A 72 26.44 2.63 -1.67
C GLY A 72 25.39 1.60 -2.06
N ALA A 73 24.09 1.84 -1.80
CA ALA A 73 22.99 0.95 -2.17
C ALA A 73 22.67 0.94 -3.67
#